data_AF-A0A5C2FU13-F1
#
_entry.id   AF-A0A5C2FU13-F1
#
_cell.length_a   1.000
_cell.length_b   1.000
_cell.length_c   1.000
_cell.angle_alpha   90.00
_cell.angle_beta   90.00
_cell.angle_gamma   90.00
#
_symmetry.space_group_name_H-M   'P 1'
#
loop_
_entity.id
_entity.type
_entity.pdbx_description
1 polymer ?
#
loop_
_entity_poly.entity_id
_entity_poly.type
_entity_poly.pdbx_seq_one_letter_code
_entity_poly.pdbx_strand_id
1 'polypeptide(L)'
;MEAALMQAYPGHGNPVINALKGKISTRQLRVMIEHLPRPNAVTREIAGDHWHDVEWMLWDVSTQLRLLRTNFYNANRGSEAPAEKFEPLPNPKTFKQQTTEARTPEKVASDRAHFRAVLNRNQS
;
A
#
# COMPACT_ATOMS: atom_id res chain seq x y z
N MET A 1 7.48 -12.31 7.14
CA MET A 1 7.09 -13.72 6.86
C MET A 1 6.57 -14.46 8.10
N GLU A 2 7.33 -14.49 9.19
CA GLU A 2 6.93 -15.20 10.43
C GLU A 2 5.59 -14.74 11.01
N ALA A 3 5.36 -13.42 11.10
CA ALA A 3 4.08 -12.87 11.53
C ALA A 3 2.89 -13.30 10.65
N ALA A 4 3.11 -13.45 9.33
CA ALA A 4 2.09 -13.91 8.39
C ALA A 4 1.72 -15.38 8.62
N LEU A 5 2.71 -16.23 8.93
CA LEU A 5 2.48 -17.63 9.30
C LEU A 5 1.72 -17.74 10.62
N MET A 6 2.06 -16.93 11.62
CA MET A 6 1.35 -16.91 12.90
C MET A 6 -0.11 -16.45 12.75
N GLN A 7 -0.36 -15.45 11.90
CA GLN A 7 -1.70 -14.95 11.62
C GLN A 7 -2.55 -15.99 10.87
N ALA A 8 -1.98 -16.68 9.87
CA ALA A 8 -2.71 -17.65 9.06
C ALA A 8 -2.96 -18.98 9.78
N TYR A 9 -2.09 -19.36 10.72
CA TYR A 9 -2.12 -20.66 11.39
C TYR A 9 -2.07 -20.53 12.93
N PRO A 10 -3.08 -19.90 13.57
CA PRO A 10 -3.04 -19.59 15.00
C PRO A 10 -2.95 -20.84 15.90
N GLY A 11 -3.50 -21.98 15.45
CA GLY A 11 -3.44 -23.26 16.18
C GLY A 11 -2.05 -23.91 16.23
N HIS A 12 -1.09 -23.41 15.46
CA HIS A 12 0.28 -23.92 15.43
C HIS A 12 1.28 -22.99 16.14
N GLY A 13 0.83 -21.94 16.83
CA GLY A 13 1.72 -21.00 17.52
C GLY A 13 2.68 -20.34 16.53
N ASN A 14 3.99 -20.56 16.70
CA ASN A 14 5.01 -20.10 15.76
C ASN A 14 5.51 -21.28 14.89
N PRO A 15 5.09 -21.38 13.62
CA PRO A 15 5.45 -22.50 12.76
C PRO A 15 6.96 -22.59 12.47
N VAL A 16 7.66 -21.46 12.40
CA VAL A 16 9.11 -21.44 12.16
C VAL A 16 9.84 -22.07 13.34
N ILE A 17 9.51 -21.64 14.55
CA ILE A 17 10.08 -22.20 15.78
C ILE A 17 9.73 -23.69 15.92
N ASN A 18 8.52 -24.09 15.55
CA ASN A 18 8.11 -25.50 15.62
C ASN A 18 8.88 -26.38 14.65
N ALA A 19 9.22 -25.88 13.45
CA ALA A 19 10.06 -26.62 12.52
C ALA A 19 11.49 -26.76 13.06
N LEU A 20 12.05 -25.68 13.63
CA LEU A 20 13.37 -25.71 14.28
C LEU A 20 13.42 -26.65 15.48
N LYS A 21 12.33 -26.76 16.24
CA LYS A 21 12.18 -27.70 17.36
C LYS A 21 11.82 -29.13 16.92
N GLY A 22 11.67 -29.39 15.62
CA GLY A 22 11.28 -30.70 15.09
C GLY A 22 9.83 -31.11 15.39
N LYS A 23 8.98 -30.18 15.85
CA LYS A 23 7.55 -30.43 16.12
C LYS A 23 6.73 -30.53 14.83
N ILE A 24 7.19 -29.88 13.76
CA ILE A 24 6.65 -30.02 12.41
C ILE A 24 7.81 -30.30 11.45
N SER A 25 7.54 -31.02 10.36
CA SER A 25 8.56 -31.29 9.35
C SER A 25 8.87 -30.05 8.50
N THR A 26 10.08 -29.98 7.93
CA THR A 26 10.44 -28.93 6.96
C THR A 26 9.55 -28.96 5.73
N ARG A 27 9.08 -30.14 5.32
CA ARG A 27 8.09 -30.31 4.25
C ARG A 27 6.75 -29.68 4.61
N GLN A 28 6.30 -29.85 5.86
CA GLN A 28 5.07 -29.23 6.35
C GLN A 28 5.20 -27.71 6.42
N LEU A 29 6.32 -27.18 6.93
CA LEU A 29 6.58 -25.74 6.92
C LEU A 29 6.57 -25.18 5.49
N ARG A 30 7.19 -25.88 4.53
CA ARG A 30 7.19 -25.50 3.12
C ARG A 30 5.76 -25.39 2.57
N VAL A 31 4.91 -26.37 2.81
CA VAL A 31 3.50 -26.34 2.38
C VAL A 31 2.77 -25.14 2.98
N MET A 32 2.98 -24.84 4.26
CA MET A 32 2.38 -23.69 4.93
C MET A 32 2.81 -22.35 4.31
N ILE A 33 4.06 -22.25 3.87
CA ILE A 33 4.61 -21.08 3.16
C ILE A 33 4.03 -20.96 1.74
N GLU A 34 3.95 -22.06 1.01
CA GLU A 34 3.42 -22.08 -0.36
C GLU A 34 1.92 -21.76 -0.41
N HIS A 35 1.16 -22.18 0.61
CA HIS A 35 -0.29 -22.01 0.69
C HIS A 35 -0.70 -20.86 1.61
N LEU A 36 0.20 -19.90 1.84
CA LEU A 36 -0.10 -18.76 2.70
C LEU A 36 -1.21 -17.91 2.06
N PRO A 37 -2.33 -17.64 2.76
CA PRO A 37 -3.49 -16.99 2.17
C PRO A 37 -3.13 -15.57 1.69
N ARG A 38 -3.72 -15.15 0.56
CA ARG A 38 -3.33 -13.92 -0.17
C ARG A 38 -3.49 -12.56 0.55
N PRO A 39 -4.22 -12.37 1.67
CA PRO A 39 -4.17 -11.11 2.42
C PRO A 39 -3.06 -11.06 3.49
N ASN A 40 -1.91 -11.71 3.26
CA ASN A 40 -0.85 -11.79 4.26
C ASN A 40 0.18 -10.65 4.14
N ALA A 41 0.94 -10.43 5.22
CA ALA A 41 1.91 -9.34 5.26
C ALA A 41 3.01 -9.44 4.18
N VAL A 42 3.37 -10.67 3.77
CA VAL A 42 4.39 -10.90 2.73
C VAL A 42 3.82 -10.59 1.35
N THR A 43 2.59 -10.98 1.07
CA THR A 43 1.96 -10.65 -0.22
C THR A 43 1.74 -9.15 -0.38
N ARG A 44 1.40 -8.43 0.70
CA ARG A 44 1.36 -6.95 0.69
C ARG A 44 2.73 -6.32 0.43
N GLU A 45 3.78 -6.85 1.04
CA GLU A 45 5.15 -6.37 0.82
C GLU A 45 5.60 -6.58 -0.63
N ILE A 46 5.32 -7.76 -1.22
CA ILE A 46 5.68 -8.08 -2.61
C ILE A 46 4.84 -7.29 -3.62
N ALA A 47 3.53 -7.19 -3.41
CA ALA A 47 2.65 -6.41 -4.28
C ALA A 47 3.00 -4.90 -4.24
N GLY A 48 3.64 -4.47 -3.16
CA GLY A 48 4.00 -3.07 -2.93
C GLY A 48 2.80 -2.21 -2.57
N ASP A 49 1.60 -2.76 -2.49
CA ASP A 49 0.43 -2.08 -1.96
C ASP A 49 -0.33 -2.98 -0.99
N HIS A 50 -1.15 -2.34 -0.16
CA HIS A 50 -1.91 -3.01 0.89
C HIS A 50 -3.34 -3.32 0.45
N TRP A 51 -3.70 -3.00 -0.80
CA TRP A 51 -5.06 -3.15 -1.28
C TRP A 51 -5.32 -4.57 -1.78
N HIS A 52 -6.47 -5.11 -1.38
CA HIS A 52 -7.00 -6.39 -1.80
C HIS A 52 -7.87 -6.21 -3.05
N ASP A 53 -8.18 -7.30 -3.73
CA ASP A 53 -9.01 -7.28 -4.95
C ASP A 53 -10.35 -6.55 -4.73
N VAL A 54 -10.97 -6.72 -3.56
CA VAL A 54 -12.22 -6.04 -3.20
C VAL A 54 -12.03 -4.53 -3.06
N GLU A 55 -10.90 -4.07 -2.51
CA GLU A 55 -10.59 -2.65 -2.36
C GLU A 55 -10.33 -2.02 -3.74
N TRP A 56 -9.63 -2.73 -4.62
CA TRP A 56 -9.47 -2.34 -6.03
C TRP A 56 -10.80 -2.26 -6.78
N MET A 57 -11.67 -3.26 -6.62
CA MET A 57 -13.01 -3.26 -7.23
C MET A 57 -13.87 -2.12 -6.69
N LEU A 58 -13.87 -1.89 -5.37
CA LEU A 58 -14.67 -0.82 -4.76
C LEU A 58 -14.18 0.55 -5.20
N TRP A 59 -12.86 0.73 -5.33
CA TRP A 59 -12.29 1.95 -5.88
C TRP A 59 -12.71 2.21 -7.32
N ASP A 60 -12.70 1.18 -8.18
CA ASP A 60 -13.14 1.29 -9.57
C ASP A 60 -14.63 1.65 -9.66
N VAL A 61 -15.49 0.94 -8.90
CA VAL A 61 -16.92 1.25 -8.82
C VAL A 61 -17.16 2.69 -8.35
N SER A 62 -16.48 3.13 -7.29
CA SER A 62 -16.60 4.52 -6.83
C SER A 62 -16.12 5.52 -7.88
N THR A 63 -15.08 5.20 -8.65
CA THR A 63 -14.53 6.05 -9.71
C THR A 63 -15.54 6.20 -10.84
N GLN A 64 -16.16 5.10 -11.27
CA GLN A 64 -17.20 5.11 -12.30
C GLN A 64 -18.44 5.89 -11.86
N LEU A 65 -18.89 5.72 -10.61
CA LEU A 65 -20.04 6.48 -10.07
C LEU A 65 -19.76 7.98 -9.98
N ARG A 66 -18.55 8.38 -9.58
CA ARG A 66 -18.14 9.79 -9.54
C ARG A 66 -18.10 10.38 -10.94
N LEU A 67 -17.55 9.65 -11.91
CA LEU A 67 -17.51 10.07 -13.31
C LEU A 67 -18.93 10.25 -13.86
N LEU A 68 -19.83 9.30 -13.59
CA LEU A 68 -21.23 9.38 -13.98
C LEU A 68 -21.93 10.61 -13.36
N ARG A 69 -21.72 10.85 -12.06
CA ARG A 69 -22.24 12.05 -11.37
C ARG A 69 -21.74 13.33 -12.05
N THR A 70 -20.44 13.45 -12.30
CA THR A 70 -19.84 14.63 -12.94
C THR A 70 -20.40 14.85 -14.35
N ASN A 71 -20.52 13.78 -15.13
CA ASN A 71 -21.10 13.86 -16.48
C ASN A 71 -22.57 14.27 -16.43
N PHE A 72 -23.35 13.71 -15.50
CA PHE A 72 -24.75 14.05 -15.32
C PHE A 72 -24.93 15.51 -14.90
N TYR A 73 -24.13 15.99 -13.95
CA TYR A 73 -24.12 17.40 -13.54
C TYR A 73 -23.76 18.29 -14.73
N ASN A 74 -22.69 17.99 -15.46
CA ASN A 74 -22.24 18.80 -16.59
C ASN A 74 -23.19 18.81 -17.78
N ALA A 75 -23.97 17.74 -17.98
CA ALA A 75 -24.99 17.68 -19.02
C ALA A 75 -26.25 18.49 -18.66
N ASN A 76 -26.56 18.61 -17.36
CA ASN A 76 -27.78 19.27 -16.88
C ASN A 76 -27.53 20.63 -16.21
N ARG A 77 -26.28 21.10 -16.18
CA ARG A 77 -25.94 22.41 -15.61
C ARG A 77 -26.54 23.54 -16.45
N GLY A 78 -26.95 24.62 -15.81
CA GLY A 78 -27.28 25.86 -16.51
C GLY A 78 -26.06 26.45 -17.23
N SER A 79 -26.27 27.20 -18.30
CA SER A 79 -25.18 27.78 -19.11
C SER A 79 -24.15 28.58 -18.31
N GLU A 80 -24.59 29.26 -17.24
CA GLU A 80 -23.72 30.08 -16.38
C GLU A 80 -23.05 29.30 -15.24
N ALA A 81 -23.50 28.07 -14.96
CA ALA A 81 -22.92 27.26 -13.89
C ALA A 81 -21.56 26.68 -14.33
N PRO A 82 -20.52 26.73 -13.49
CA PRO A 82 -19.21 26.19 -13.84
C PRO A 82 -19.29 24.67 -14.02
N ALA A 83 -18.51 24.15 -14.99
CA ALA A 83 -18.37 22.72 -15.19
C ALA A 83 -17.62 22.08 -14.01
N GLU A 84 -18.17 21.00 -13.47
CA GLU A 84 -17.50 20.21 -12.44
C GLU A 84 -16.40 19.36 -13.10
N LYS A 85 -15.21 19.36 -12.51
CA LYS A 85 -14.12 18.49 -12.95
C LYS A 85 -14.22 17.15 -12.25
N PHE A 86 -13.93 16.09 -13.00
CA PHE A 86 -13.84 14.77 -12.42
C PHE A 86 -12.56 14.64 -11.59
N GLU A 87 -12.71 14.27 -10.31
CA GLU A 87 -11.60 13.98 -9.41
C GLU A 87 -11.71 12.52 -8.94
N PRO A 88 -10.79 11.64 -9.38
CA PRO A 88 -10.76 10.26 -8.91
C PRO A 88 -10.31 10.20 -7.46
N LEU A 89 -10.74 9.15 -6.74
CA LEU A 89 -10.22 8.89 -5.40
C LEU A 89 -8.73 8.52 -5.48
N PRO A 90 -7.92 8.91 -4.49
CA PRO A 90 -6.54 8.45 -4.42
C PRO A 90 -6.50 6.93 -4.27
N ASN A 91 -5.63 6.28 -5.04
CA ASN A 91 -5.31 4.86 -4.89
C ASN A 91 -3.83 4.70 -4.48
N PRO A 92 -3.37 3.52 -4.03
CA PRO A 92 -1.99 3.33 -3.58
C PRO A 92 -0.94 3.62 -4.64
N LYS A 93 -1.26 3.43 -5.93
CA LYS A 93 -0.35 3.72 -7.05
C LYS A 93 -0.22 5.23 -7.26
N THR A 94 -1.33 5.96 -7.27
CA THR A 94 -1.40 7.42 -7.40
C THR A 94 -0.81 8.11 -6.16
N PHE A 95 -1.04 7.58 -4.96
CA PHE A 95 -0.45 8.10 -3.72
C PHE A 95 1.08 8.00 -3.75
N LYS A 96 1.63 6.87 -4.21
CA LYS A 96 3.09 6.72 -4.40
C LYS A 96 3.66 7.72 -5.42
N GLN A 97 2.95 7.95 -6.52
CA GLN A 97 3.34 8.96 -7.52
C GLN A 97 3.37 10.37 -6.91
N GLN A 98 2.32 10.76 -6.16
CA GLN A 98 2.28 12.07 -5.48
C GLN A 98 3.41 12.26 -4.46
N THR A 99 3.76 11.23 -3.68
CA THR A 99 4.90 11.32 -2.75
C THR A 99 6.25 11.45 -3.46
N THR A 100 6.38 10.92 -4.68
CA THR A 100 7.62 10.97 -5.46
C THR A 100 7.75 12.33 -6.15
N GLU A 101 6.66 12.85 -6.72
CA GLU A 101 6.59 14.18 -7.35
C GLU A 101 6.78 15.31 -6.31
N ALA A 102 6.36 15.11 -5.06
CA ALA A 102 6.56 16.09 -3.98
C ALA A 102 8.02 16.22 -3.51
N ARG A 103 8.89 15.24 -3.81
CA ARG A 103 10.35 15.30 -3.56
C ARG A 103 11.07 15.83 -4.80
N THR A 104 10.99 17.14 -5.01
CA THR A 104 11.88 17.80 -5.97
C THR A 104 13.35 17.60 -5.58
N PRO A 105 14.28 17.44 -6.54
CA PRO A 105 15.69 17.21 -6.27
C PRO A 105 16.33 18.32 -5.41
N GLU A 106 15.78 19.53 -5.50
CA GLU A 106 16.15 20.69 -4.69
C GLU A 106 15.84 20.52 -3.21
N LYS A 107 14.67 19.99 -2.84
CA LYS A 107 14.32 19.68 -1.45
C LYS A 107 15.20 18.56 -0.90
N VAL A 108 15.50 17.57 -1.72
CA VAL A 108 16.42 16.47 -1.34
C VAL A 108 17.84 17.00 -1.10
N ALA A 109 18.29 17.98 -1.89
CA ALA A 109 19.58 18.64 -1.69
C ALA A 109 19.61 19.50 -0.41
N SER A 110 18.54 20.27 -0.13
CA SER A 110 18.45 21.07 1.10
C SER A 110 18.39 20.19 2.34
N ASP A 111 17.62 19.10 2.31
CA ASP A 111 17.50 18.16 3.42
C ASP A 111 18.84 17.48 3.72
N ARG A 112 19.59 17.10 2.68
CA ARG A 112 20.96 16.55 2.82
C ARG A 112 21.94 17.57 3.40
N ALA A 113 21.87 18.83 2.96
CA ALA A 113 22.71 19.89 3.49
C ALA A 113 22.40 20.17 4.96
N HIS A 114 21.12 20.22 5.32
CA HIS A 114 20.66 20.38 6.70
C HIS A 114 21.11 19.22 7.59
N PHE A 115 20.96 17.97 7.13
CA PHE A 115 21.43 16.79 7.87
C PHE A 115 22.94 16.82 8.12
N ARG A 116 23.74 17.19 7.12
CA ARG A 116 25.20 17.33 7.27
C ARG A 116 25.58 18.40 8.28
N ALA A 117 24.88 19.53 8.29
CA ALA A 117 25.12 20.59 9.26
C ALA A 117 24.83 20.13 10.71
N VAL A 118 23.75 19.39 10.92
CA VAL A 118 23.40 18.83 12.24
C VAL A 118 24.44 17.81 12.71
N LEU A 119 24.92 16.93 11.83
CA LEU A 119 25.94 15.94 12.18
C LEU A 119 27.28 16.60 12.56
N ASN A 120 27.70 17.62 11.81
CA ASN A 120 28.94 18.34 12.11
C ASN A 120 28.85 19.14 13.43
N ARG A 121 27.66 19.62 13.79
CA ARG A 121 27.42 20.34 15.05
C ARG A 121 27.53 19.44 16.29
N ASN A 122 27.28 18.15 16.16
CA ASN A 122 27.33 17.19 17.27
C ASN A 122 28.69 16.49 17.42
N GLN A 123 29.70 16.85 16.62
CA GLN A 123 31.07 16.33 16.69
C GLN A 123 32.10 17.38 17.17
N SER A 124 31.64 18.54 17.64
CA SER A 124 32.44 19.54 18.35
C SER A 124 31.99 19.60 19.81
#